data_AF-A0A7D9I2F6-F1
#
_entry.id   AF-A0A7D9I2F6-F1
#
_cell.length_a   1.000
_cell.length_b   1.000
_cell.length_c   1.000
_cell.angle_alpha   90.00
_cell.angle_beta   90.00
_cell.angle_gamma   90.00
#
_symmetry.space_group_name_H-M   'P 1'
#
loop_
_entity.id
_entity.type
_entity.pdbx_description
1 polymer ?
#
loop_
_entity_poly.entity_id
_entity_poly.type
_entity_poly.pdbx_seq_one_letter_code
_entity_poly.pdbx_strand_id
1 'polypeptide(L)'
;MPVDMVLGTRFFNCIPKVLSGPVLASKINKRFCHTTFSLKPNHSPYAQHPMVNDALPHQIITGALIVKPNVAQFTKDGVQFDDGSTVNNLDAVIFCTGYDMRFPYLEIEEEVVLKNEVKLYKYVFPPSLKKPTLAVIGNIQPLGAVNPISELQARLACRVFGRKVQLPSQEDMEMDISRKREAMKKRYYDTKRHTVQVDFITYCDELAEMIGCKPNLTKLFLSDLPLALKCFFGPCTPPQYRLMGPGSWVGAKKAIEKAHNNVIYATKTRDTKQPSSSSAITVAMIVAIILAMIVITCLVN
;
A
#
# COMPACT_ATOMS: atom_id res chain seq x y z
N MET A 1 -5.46 12.39 -11.37
CA MET A 1 -4.96 12.30 -9.98
C MET A 1 -4.18 11.01 -9.83
N PRO A 2 -3.07 10.99 -9.07
CA PRO A 2 -2.33 9.78 -8.73
C PRO A 2 -3.21 8.71 -8.07
N VAL A 3 -2.98 7.44 -8.40
CA VAL A 3 -3.84 6.30 -7.98
C VAL A 3 -3.82 6.10 -6.47
N ASP A 4 -2.65 6.26 -5.85
CA ASP A 4 -2.44 6.18 -4.40
C ASP A 4 -3.22 7.25 -3.62
N MET A 5 -3.35 8.47 -4.16
CA MET A 5 -4.19 9.50 -3.54
C MET A 5 -5.70 9.22 -3.64
N VAL A 6 -6.12 8.40 -4.59
CA VAL A 6 -7.53 8.05 -4.80
C VAL A 6 -7.91 6.79 -4.01
N LEU A 7 -7.06 5.77 -4.03
CA LEU A 7 -7.33 4.47 -3.39
C LEU A 7 -6.79 4.39 -1.96
N GLY A 8 -5.72 5.10 -1.64
CA GLY A 8 -5.08 5.14 -0.32
C GLY A 8 -5.83 6.05 0.66
N THR A 9 -7.13 5.81 0.87
CA THR A 9 -7.95 6.54 1.84
C THR A 9 -8.34 5.62 3.00
N ARG A 10 -8.62 6.19 4.18
CA ARG A 10 -9.06 5.39 5.33
C ARG A 10 -10.42 4.75 5.06
N PHE A 11 -11.32 5.47 4.37
CA PHE A 11 -12.60 4.94 3.92
C PHE A 11 -12.47 3.65 3.09
N PHE A 12 -11.63 3.66 2.05
CA PHE A 12 -11.44 2.45 1.23
C PHE A 12 -10.75 1.33 2.00
N ASN A 13 -9.86 1.65 2.94
CA ASN A 13 -9.20 0.66 3.79
C ASN A 13 -10.18 -0.05 4.75
N CYS A 14 -11.30 0.56 5.10
CA CYS A 14 -12.35 -0.07 5.92
C CYS A 14 -13.23 -1.06 5.15
N ILE A 15 -13.22 -1.02 3.81
CA ILE A 15 -14.07 -1.89 3.00
C ILE A 15 -13.43 -3.28 2.90
N PRO A 16 -14.15 -4.36 3.30
CA PRO A 16 -13.63 -5.72 3.19
C PRO A 16 -13.18 -6.08 1.76
N LYS A 17 -11.99 -6.66 1.64
CA LYS A 17 -11.36 -7.01 0.34
C LYS A 17 -12.19 -8.00 -0.48
N VAL A 18 -12.95 -8.88 0.18
CA VAL A 18 -13.85 -9.83 -0.49
C VAL A 18 -14.94 -9.10 -1.27
N LEU A 19 -15.46 -7.99 -0.74
CA LEU A 19 -16.51 -7.20 -1.37
C LEU A 19 -15.97 -6.30 -2.48
N SER A 20 -14.79 -5.69 -2.26
CA SER A 20 -14.20 -4.75 -3.22
C SER A 20 -13.41 -5.43 -4.36
N GLY A 21 -13.07 -6.72 -4.23
CA GLY A 21 -12.23 -7.45 -5.19
C GLY A 21 -12.78 -7.47 -6.62
N PRO A 22 -14.03 -7.93 -6.86
CA PRO A 22 -14.63 -7.92 -8.19
C PRO A 22 -14.74 -6.52 -8.80
N VAL A 23 -15.07 -5.52 -7.98
CA VAL A 23 -15.16 -4.11 -8.40
C VAL A 23 -13.78 -3.59 -8.81
N LEU A 24 -12.73 -3.90 -8.04
CA LEU A 24 -11.35 -3.54 -8.38
C LEU A 24 -10.90 -4.23 -9.68
N ALA A 25 -11.17 -5.52 -9.84
CA ALA A 25 -10.86 -6.26 -11.06
C ALA A 25 -11.56 -5.65 -12.29
N SER A 26 -12.83 -5.27 -12.15
CA SER A 26 -13.58 -4.57 -13.20
C SER A 26 -12.95 -3.22 -13.54
N LYS A 27 -12.63 -2.39 -12.52
CA LYS A 27 -11.99 -1.08 -12.72
C LYS A 27 -10.63 -1.18 -13.42
N ILE A 28 -9.80 -2.16 -13.05
CA ILE A 28 -8.50 -2.38 -13.68
C ILE A 28 -8.69 -2.78 -15.15
N ASN A 29 -9.63 -3.69 -15.44
CA ASN A 29 -9.93 -4.11 -16.81
C ASN A 29 -10.56 -3.01 -17.68
N LYS A 30 -11.15 -1.95 -17.10
CA LYS A 30 -11.61 -0.79 -17.87
C LYS A 30 -10.47 -0.01 -18.53
N ARG A 31 -9.24 -0.07 -18.01
CA ARG A 31 -8.07 0.57 -18.65
C ARG A 31 -7.67 -0.20 -19.92
N PHE A 32 -7.61 -1.52 -19.84
CA PHE A 32 -7.46 -2.45 -20.96
C PHE A 32 -7.83 -3.87 -20.50
N CYS A 33 -8.34 -4.70 -21.42
CA CYS A 33 -8.77 -6.06 -21.11
C CYS A 33 -7.55 -6.97 -20.89
N HIS A 34 -7.29 -7.38 -19.65
CA HIS A 34 -6.09 -8.17 -19.33
C HIS A 34 -6.12 -9.56 -19.97
N THR A 35 -7.30 -10.14 -20.23
CA THR A 35 -7.41 -11.42 -20.97
C THR A 35 -6.91 -11.26 -22.39
N THR A 36 -7.36 -10.22 -23.10
CA THR A 36 -6.97 -9.96 -24.50
C THR A 36 -5.48 -9.66 -24.62
N PHE A 37 -4.87 -9.10 -23.57
CA PHE A 37 -3.44 -8.77 -23.53
C PHE A 37 -2.58 -9.91 -22.96
N SER A 38 -3.15 -11.09 -22.68
CA SER A 38 -2.45 -12.24 -22.08
C SER A 38 -1.81 -11.94 -20.71
N LEU A 39 -2.43 -11.05 -19.92
CA LEU A 39 -1.95 -10.58 -18.61
C LEU A 39 -2.92 -10.91 -17.45
N LYS A 40 -4.02 -11.62 -17.70
CA LYS A 40 -5.01 -11.92 -16.66
C LYS A 40 -4.44 -12.95 -15.67
N PRO A 41 -4.31 -12.62 -14.36
CA PRO A 41 -3.88 -13.58 -13.36
C PRO A 41 -4.99 -14.57 -12.98
N ASN A 42 -4.60 -15.73 -12.44
CA ASN A 42 -5.50 -16.75 -11.90
C ASN A 42 -5.85 -16.55 -10.42
N HIS A 43 -5.53 -15.38 -9.85
CA HIS A 43 -5.78 -15.06 -8.45
C HIS A 43 -6.45 -13.70 -8.30
N SER A 44 -6.93 -13.41 -7.08
CA SER A 44 -7.51 -12.10 -6.74
C SER A 44 -6.53 -10.94 -6.97
N PRO A 45 -7.00 -9.74 -7.37
CA PRO A 45 -6.16 -8.54 -7.44
C PRO A 45 -5.51 -8.14 -6.10
N TYR A 46 -6.03 -8.64 -4.98
CA TYR A 46 -5.47 -8.38 -3.65
C TYR A 46 -4.43 -9.42 -3.19
N ALA A 47 -4.23 -10.49 -3.97
CA ALA A 47 -3.29 -11.57 -3.67
C ALA A 47 -1.87 -11.32 -4.17
N GLN A 48 -1.63 -10.16 -4.81
CA GLN A 48 -0.32 -9.72 -5.27
C GLN A 48 -0.30 -8.19 -5.34
N HIS A 49 0.87 -7.58 -5.19
CA HIS A 49 1.04 -6.17 -5.53
C HIS A 49 0.91 -5.94 -7.05
N PRO A 50 0.13 -4.95 -7.49
CA PRO A 50 0.00 -4.63 -8.90
C PRO A 50 1.31 -4.05 -9.45
N MET A 51 1.60 -4.35 -10.71
CA MET A 51 2.64 -3.64 -11.46
C MET A 51 2.11 -2.28 -11.90
N VAL A 52 2.92 -1.23 -11.71
CA VAL A 52 2.60 0.13 -12.17
C VAL A 52 3.46 0.44 -13.39
N ASN A 53 2.83 0.51 -14.56
CA ASN A 53 3.50 0.86 -15.82
C ASN A 53 2.49 1.52 -16.77
N ASP A 54 2.76 2.76 -17.17
CA ASP A 54 1.84 3.50 -18.05
C ASP A 54 2.03 3.16 -19.54
N ALA A 55 3.19 2.64 -19.93
CA ALA A 55 3.55 2.36 -21.32
C ALA A 55 3.28 0.91 -21.74
N LEU A 56 3.24 -0.04 -20.80
CA LEU A 56 3.14 -1.48 -21.13
C LEU A 56 2.01 -1.81 -22.11
N PRO A 57 0.75 -1.35 -21.91
CA PRO A 57 -0.32 -1.69 -22.84
C PRO A 57 -0.05 -1.18 -24.26
N HIS A 58 0.54 0.00 -24.40
CA HIS A 58 0.89 0.57 -25.69
C HIS A 58 2.00 -0.23 -26.39
N GLN A 59 3.02 -0.66 -25.65
CA GLN A 59 4.11 -1.50 -26.19
C GLN A 59 3.60 -2.86 -26.67
N ILE A 60 2.57 -3.42 -26.01
CA ILE A 60 1.93 -4.67 -26.45
C ILE A 60 1.13 -4.43 -27.75
N ILE A 61 0.30 -3.38 -27.81
CA ILE A 61 -0.53 -3.09 -29.00
C ILE A 61 0.33 -2.85 -30.25
N THR A 62 1.46 -2.17 -30.10
CA THR A 62 2.35 -1.84 -31.23
C THR A 62 3.20 -3.04 -31.69
N GLY A 63 3.19 -4.15 -30.95
CA GLY A 63 4.01 -5.33 -31.24
C GLY A 63 5.47 -5.20 -30.79
N ALA A 64 5.87 -4.09 -30.18
CA ALA A 64 7.21 -3.89 -29.63
C ALA A 64 7.49 -4.79 -28.43
N LEU A 65 6.45 -5.20 -27.69
CA LEU A 65 6.53 -6.17 -26.61
C LEU A 65 5.54 -7.32 -26.85
N ILE A 66 6.05 -8.54 -26.91
CA ILE A 66 5.25 -9.75 -27.06
C ILE A 66 5.29 -10.52 -25.74
N VAL A 67 4.13 -10.69 -25.11
CA VAL A 67 3.99 -11.47 -23.88
C VAL A 67 4.07 -12.96 -24.20
N LYS A 68 4.85 -13.71 -23.44
CA LYS A 68 5.02 -15.17 -23.56
C LYS A 68 4.74 -15.87 -22.22
N PRO A 69 4.36 -17.16 -22.25
CA PRO A 69 4.27 -17.99 -21.03
C PRO A 69 5.63 -18.16 -20.34
N ASN A 70 5.67 -18.99 -19.29
CA ASN A 70 6.95 -19.30 -18.64
C ASN A 70 7.91 -20.02 -19.60
N VAL A 71 9.20 -19.82 -19.33
CA VAL A 71 10.28 -20.52 -20.01
C VAL A 71 10.35 -21.96 -19.50
N ALA A 72 10.21 -22.92 -20.42
CA ALA A 72 10.39 -24.34 -20.14
C ALA A 72 11.87 -24.73 -20.17
N GLN A 73 12.59 -24.31 -21.22
CA GLN A 73 14.03 -24.52 -21.35
C GLN A 73 14.69 -23.49 -22.27
N PHE A 74 15.98 -23.22 -22.02
CA PHE A 74 16.84 -22.48 -22.93
C PHE A 74 17.45 -23.44 -23.96
N THR A 75 17.51 -23.00 -25.21
CA THR A 75 18.26 -23.67 -26.27
C THR A 75 19.60 -22.97 -26.48
N LYS A 76 20.39 -23.39 -27.47
CA LYS A 76 21.68 -22.78 -27.79
C LYS A 76 21.56 -21.29 -28.14
N ASP A 77 20.48 -20.91 -28.82
CA ASP A 77 20.26 -19.59 -29.43
C ASP A 77 18.84 -19.04 -29.16
N GLY A 78 18.12 -19.61 -28.20
CA GLY A 78 16.69 -19.35 -28.03
C GLY A 78 16.07 -19.92 -26.76
N VAL A 79 14.74 -19.97 -26.76
CA VAL A 79 13.92 -20.40 -25.64
C VAL A 79 12.72 -21.20 -26.16
N GLN A 80 12.40 -22.29 -25.45
CA GLN A 80 11.11 -22.97 -25.53
C GLN A 80 10.25 -22.60 -24.32
N PHE A 81 8.97 -22.34 -24.56
CA PHE A 81 7.99 -21.98 -23.54
C PHE A 81 7.08 -23.16 -23.15
N ASP A 82 6.37 -23.04 -22.03
CA ASP A 82 5.46 -24.07 -21.51
C ASP A 82 4.32 -24.45 -22.48
N ASP A 83 3.94 -23.55 -23.39
CA ASP A 83 2.92 -23.80 -24.42
C ASP A 83 3.46 -24.53 -25.66
N GLY A 84 4.74 -24.91 -25.64
CA GLY A 84 5.45 -25.55 -26.75
C GLY A 84 5.96 -24.57 -27.81
N SER A 85 5.64 -23.28 -27.73
CA SER A 85 6.17 -22.28 -28.66
C SER A 85 7.66 -22.05 -28.45
N THR A 86 8.36 -21.63 -29.50
CA THR A 86 9.80 -21.37 -29.48
C THR A 86 10.11 -19.98 -30.04
N VAL A 87 11.17 -19.36 -29.53
CA VAL A 87 11.77 -18.15 -30.07
C VAL A 87 13.28 -18.39 -30.17
N ASN A 88 13.82 -18.23 -31.38
CA ASN A 88 15.25 -18.39 -31.67
C ASN A 88 15.89 -17.02 -31.94
N ASN A 89 17.22 -17.01 -32.08
CA ASN A 89 18.04 -15.83 -32.32
C ASN A 89 17.87 -14.76 -31.23
N LEU A 90 17.92 -15.16 -29.96
CA LEU A 90 17.90 -14.23 -28.83
C LEU A 90 19.32 -13.74 -28.51
N ASP A 91 19.54 -12.44 -28.54
CA ASP A 91 20.85 -11.84 -28.20
C ASP A 91 21.10 -11.76 -26.68
N ALA A 92 20.04 -11.59 -25.90
CA ALA A 92 20.14 -11.38 -24.46
C ALA A 92 18.93 -11.91 -23.69
N VAL A 93 19.19 -12.36 -22.47
CA VAL A 93 18.17 -12.74 -21.47
C VAL A 93 18.38 -11.90 -20.22
N ILE A 94 17.35 -11.19 -19.78
CA ILE A 94 17.40 -10.33 -18.60
C ILE A 94 16.50 -10.92 -17.52
N PHE A 95 17.09 -11.40 -16.43
CA PHE A 95 16.36 -11.97 -15.29
C PHE A 95 15.86 -10.88 -14.34
N CYS A 96 14.59 -10.51 -14.49
CA CYS A 96 13.88 -9.61 -13.57
C CYS A 96 13.18 -10.38 -12.43
N THR A 97 13.85 -11.38 -11.84
CA THR A 97 13.26 -12.37 -10.92
C THR A 97 13.20 -11.93 -9.45
N GLY A 98 13.68 -10.74 -9.13
CA GLY A 98 13.65 -10.16 -7.78
C GLY A 98 14.98 -10.28 -7.05
N TYR A 99 14.93 -10.16 -5.71
CA TYR A 99 16.10 -10.09 -4.83
C TYR A 99 15.84 -10.90 -3.56
N ASP A 100 16.92 -11.40 -2.95
CA ASP A 100 16.91 -12.00 -1.62
C ASP A 100 17.26 -10.96 -0.54
N MET A 101 16.68 -11.10 0.64
CA MET A 101 17.02 -10.28 1.82
C MET A 101 18.12 -10.96 2.63
N ARG A 102 19.26 -10.29 2.81
CA ARG A 102 20.42 -10.78 3.57
C ARG A 102 21.04 -9.68 4.42
N PHE A 103 21.56 -10.05 5.58
CA PHE A 103 22.26 -9.15 6.51
C PHE A 103 23.57 -9.82 6.99
N PRO A 104 24.55 -10.06 6.10
CA PRO A 104 25.73 -10.88 6.39
C PRO A 104 26.68 -10.29 7.44
N TYR A 105 26.42 -9.06 7.86
CA TYR A 105 27.14 -8.34 8.91
C TYR A 105 26.49 -8.48 10.30
N LEU A 106 25.35 -9.16 10.42
CA LEU A 106 24.69 -9.44 11.69
C LEU A 106 24.99 -10.88 12.14
N GLU A 107 25.55 -11.04 13.34
CA GLU A 107 25.71 -12.37 13.96
C GLU A 107 24.36 -13.09 14.14
N ILE A 108 23.29 -12.32 14.30
CA ILE A 108 21.92 -12.81 14.46
C ILE A 108 21.12 -12.80 13.14
N GLU A 109 21.78 -12.96 11.98
CA GLU A 109 21.11 -12.91 10.67
C GLU A 109 19.92 -13.88 10.63
N GLU A 110 20.06 -15.11 11.14
CA GLU A 110 19.01 -16.14 11.09
C GLU A 110 17.81 -15.88 12.03
N GLU A 111 18.00 -15.09 13.09
CA GLU A 111 16.93 -14.58 13.95
C GLU A 111 16.22 -13.35 13.34
N VAL A 112 16.85 -12.68 12.38
CA VAL A 112 16.26 -11.53 11.65
C VAL A 112 15.52 -12.02 10.40
N VAL A 113 16.20 -12.80 9.57
CA VAL A 113 15.70 -13.34 8.31
C VAL A 113 16.29 -14.74 8.07
N LEU A 114 15.42 -15.72 7.84
CA LEU A 114 15.83 -17.07 7.47
C LEU A 114 15.09 -17.50 6.21
N LYS A 115 15.83 -17.84 5.15
CA LYS A 115 15.26 -18.25 3.85
C LYS A 115 14.20 -17.27 3.31
N ASN A 116 14.52 -15.97 3.37
CA ASN A 116 13.66 -14.85 3.00
C ASN A 116 12.43 -14.64 3.90
N GLU A 117 12.27 -15.40 4.99
CA GLU A 117 11.23 -15.18 5.99
C GLU A 117 11.72 -14.27 7.11
N VAL A 118 11.06 -13.12 7.27
CA VAL A 118 11.38 -12.18 8.35
C VAL A 118 10.78 -12.65 9.68
N LYS A 119 11.58 -12.56 10.75
CA LYS A 119 11.24 -12.96 12.12
C LYS A 119 11.26 -11.78 13.10
N LEU A 120 10.95 -10.58 12.60
CA LEU A 120 11.00 -9.35 13.36
C LEU A 120 9.60 -8.94 13.84
N TYR A 121 9.49 -8.59 15.12
CA TYR A 121 8.28 -7.99 15.68
C TYR A 121 7.99 -6.67 14.97
N LYS A 122 6.77 -6.56 14.43
CA LYS A 122 6.36 -5.48 13.53
C LYS A 122 7.34 -5.24 12.38
N TYR A 123 8.10 -6.21 11.89
CA TYR A 123 9.16 -6.01 10.89
C TYR A 123 10.29 -5.06 11.33
N VAL A 124 10.46 -4.81 12.64
CA VAL A 124 11.45 -3.87 13.18
C VAL A 124 12.39 -4.53 14.19
N PHE A 125 11.85 -5.20 15.22
CA PHE A 125 12.65 -5.62 16.38
C PHE A 125 12.85 -7.14 16.41
N PRO A 126 14.09 -7.65 16.58
CA PRO A 126 14.33 -9.08 16.80
C PRO A 126 13.83 -9.51 18.19
N PRO A 127 12.87 -10.45 18.31
CA PRO A 127 12.34 -10.89 19.61
C PRO A 127 13.37 -11.61 20.47
N SER A 128 14.38 -12.24 19.85
CA SER A 128 15.44 -13.01 20.53
C SER A 128 16.36 -12.15 21.39
N LEU A 129 16.35 -10.82 21.22
CA LEU A 129 17.20 -9.92 21.98
C LEU A 129 16.63 -9.66 23.38
N LYS A 130 17.39 -10.02 24.42
CA LYS A 130 17.07 -9.71 25.83
C LYS A 130 16.88 -8.22 26.10
N LYS A 131 17.57 -7.37 25.33
CA LYS A 131 17.44 -5.90 25.39
C LYS A 131 17.12 -5.38 23.98
N PRO A 132 16.10 -4.53 23.80
CA PRO A 132 15.74 -4.03 22.47
C PRO A 132 16.70 -2.91 22.04
N THR A 133 17.90 -3.28 21.61
CA THR A 133 18.99 -2.35 21.22
C THR A 133 19.29 -2.37 19.72
N LEU A 134 18.58 -3.19 18.95
CA LEU A 134 18.69 -3.28 17.50
C LEU A 134 17.30 -3.15 16.87
N ALA A 135 17.24 -2.44 15.75
CA ALA A 135 16.04 -2.27 14.95
C ALA A 135 16.42 -2.31 13.46
N VAL A 136 15.62 -3.01 12.66
CA VAL A 136 15.73 -3.04 11.20
C VAL A 136 14.66 -2.11 10.64
N ILE A 137 15.07 -1.17 9.77
CA ILE A 137 14.19 -0.14 9.22
C ILE A 137 14.08 -0.34 7.71
N GLY A 138 12.86 -0.23 7.18
CA GLY A 138 12.58 -0.30 5.76
C GLY A 138 12.56 -1.71 5.17
N ASN A 139 12.76 -2.77 5.98
CA ASN A 139 12.71 -4.16 5.53
C ASN A 139 11.27 -4.68 5.36
N ILE A 140 10.51 -4.00 4.50
CA ILE A 140 9.10 -4.23 4.24
C ILE A 140 8.76 -3.88 2.79
N GLN A 141 7.67 -4.46 2.29
CA GLN A 141 7.11 -4.10 0.99
C GLN A 141 5.65 -3.66 1.16
N PRO A 142 5.36 -2.36 1.20
CA PRO A 142 3.98 -1.89 1.36
C PRO A 142 3.19 -1.84 0.05
N LEU A 143 1.86 -1.98 0.16
CA LEU A 143 0.93 -1.43 -0.82
C LEU A 143 0.78 0.08 -0.56
N GLY A 144 1.80 0.85 -0.93
CA GLY A 144 1.93 2.29 -0.68
C GLY A 144 3.40 2.73 -0.67
N ALA A 145 3.68 3.92 -0.15
CA ALA A 145 5.05 4.43 -0.07
C ALA A 145 5.80 3.85 1.15
N VAL A 146 7.06 3.44 0.96
CA VAL A 146 7.93 2.92 2.04
C VAL A 146 8.52 4.02 2.91
N ASN A 147 8.74 5.22 2.37
CA ASN A 147 9.40 6.33 3.09
C ASN A 147 8.63 6.75 4.36
N PRO A 148 7.31 6.98 4.32
CA PRO A 148 6.54 7.33 5.52
C PRO A 148 6.52 6.21 6.55
N ILE A 149 6.54 4.96 6.09
CA ILE A 149 6.56 3.82 6.99
C ILE A 149 7.91 3.73 7.70
N SER A 150 9.01 3.87 6.95
CA SER A 150 10.37 3.86 7.50
C SER A 150 10.57 5.00 8.51
N GLU A 151 9.95 6.16 8.28
CA GLU A 151 9.91 7.27 9.23
C GLU A 151 9.20 6.89 10.55
N LEU A 152 8.04 6.22 10.47
CA LEU A 152 7.33 5.73 11.67
C LEU A 152 8.11 4.61 12.37
N GLN A 153 8.70 3.67 11.63
CA GLN A 153 9.57 2.63 12.20
C GLN A 153 10.74 3.26 12.95
N ALA A 154 11.40 4.28 12.38
CA ALA A 154 12.50 4.98 13.02
C ALA A 154 12.02 5.75 14.28
N ARG A 155 10.87 6.42 14.23
CA ARG A 155 10.27 7.06 15.40
C ARG A 155 9.99 6.07 16.53
N LEU A 156 9.45 4.89 16.20
CA LEU A 156 9.21 3.83 17.16
C LEU A 156 10.52 3.32 17.76
N ALA A 157 11.51 2.99 16.92
CA ALA A 157 12.83 2.52 17.34
C ALA A 157 13.51 3.49 18.31
N CYS A 158 13.58 4.78 17.96
CA CYS A 158 14.17 5.79 18.84
C CYS A 158 13.45 5.90 20.19
N ARG A 159 12.11 5.73 20.21
CA ARG A 159 11.35 5.76 21.46
C ARG A 159 11.55 4.50 22.30
N VAL A 160 11.70 3.34 21.68
CA VAL A 160 12.04 2.09 22.35
C VAL A 160 13.44 2.17 22.96
N PHE A 161 14.43 2.63 22.19
CA PHE A 161 15.80 2.82 22.68
C PHE A 161 15.86 3.86 23.80
N GLY A 162 15.08 4.94 23.69
CA GLY A 162 14.90 5.95 24.74
C GLY A 162 14.01 5.52 25.90
N ARG A 163 13.56 4.26 25.97
CA ARG A 163 12.68 3.70 27.01
C ARG A 163 11.34 4.44 27.20
N LYS A 164 10.89 5.17 26.18
CA LYS A 164 9.60 5.88 26.14
C LYS A 164 8.46 5.00 25.64
N VAL A 165 8.79 3.87 25.03
CA VAL A 165 7.86 2.81 24.60
C VAL A 165 8.49 1.49 25.03
N GLN A 166 7.72 0.64 25.71
CA GLN A 166 8.14 -0.69 26.10
C GLN A 166 7.60 -1.71 25.10
N LEU A 167 8.46 -2.61 24.62
CA LEU A 167 8.01 -3.75 23.81
C LEU A 167 7.31 -4.78 24.71
N PRO A 168 6.36 -5.56 24.17
CA PRO A 168 5.70 -6.62 24.93
C PRO A 168 6.67 -7.78 25.20
N SER A 169 6.16 -8.85 25.82
CA SER A 169 6.96 -10.06 26.08
C SER A 169 7.45 -10.69 24.77
N GLN A 170 8.52 -11.50 24.85
CA GLN A 170 9.02 -12.24 23.69
C GLN A 170 7.94 -13.14 23.08
N GLU A 171 7.16 -13.82 23.92
CA GLU A 171 6.05 -14.68 23.50
C GLU A 171 4.98 -13.89 22.72
N ASP A 172 4.59 -12.71 23.20
CA ASP A 172 3.64 -11.84 22.51
C ASP A 172 4.16 -11.36 21.16
N MET A 173 5.46 -11.06 21.08
CA MET A 173 6.12 -10.67 19.83
C MET A 173 6.12 -11.82 18.82
N GLU A 174 6.44 -13.03 19.25
CA GLU A 174 6.44 -14.24 18.42
C GLU A 174 5.03 -14.65 17.96
N MET A 175 4.03 -14.48 18.82
CA MET A 175 2.62 -14.65 18.46
C MET A 175 2.17 -13.64 17.40
N ASP A 176 2.58 -12.37 17.51
CA ASP A 176 2.29 -11.34 16.50
C ASP A 176 2.90 -11.69 15.15
N ILE A 177 4.18 -12.09 15.13
CA ILE A 177 4.89 -12.52 13.92
C ILE A 177 4.15 -13.69 13.26
N SER A 178 3.80 -14.71 14.05
CA SER A 178 3.11 -15.90 13.55
C SER A 178 1.74 -15.55 12.98
N ARG A 179 0.95 -14.72 13.68
CA ARG A 179 -0.36 -14.26 13.21
C ARG A 179 -0.26 -13.49 11.90
N LYS A 180 0.71 -12.58 11.77
CA LYS A 180 0.93 -11.79 10.54
C LYS A 180 1.38 -12.68 9.38
N ARG A 181 2.26 -13.64 9.64
CA ARG A 181 2.71 -14.61 8.65
C ARG A 181 1.54 -15.44 8.12
N GLU A 182 0.69 -15.97 8.99
CA GLU A 182 -0.48 -16.74 8.59
C GLU A 182 -1.50 -15.88 7.82
N ALA A 183 -1.72 -14.63 8.24
CA ALA A 183 -2.57 -13.70 7.51
C ALA A 183 -2.02 -13.36 6.10
N MET A 184 -0.69 -13.22 5.95
CA MET A 184 -0.05 -13.02 4.66
C MET A 184 -0.20 -14.25 3.76
N LYS A 185 0.12 -15.45 4.26
CA LYS A 185 -0.01 -16.72 3.51
C LYS A 185 -1.43 -16.96 3.00
N LYS A 186 -2.44 -16.61 3.80
CA LYS A 186 -3.85 -16.74 3.39
C LYS A 186 -4.25 -15.76 2.29
N ARG A 187 -3.61 -14.60 2.21
CA ARG A 187 -3.97 -13.52 1.28
C ARG A 187 -3.17 -13.59 -0.01
N TYR A 188 -1.85 -13.68 0.10
CA TYR A 188 -0.93 -13.63 -1.03
C TYR A 188 -0.70 -15.03 -1.58
N TYR A 189 -0.54 -15.14 -2.90
CA TYR A 189 -0.20 -16.44 -3.48
C TYR A 189 1.19 -16.88 -3.00
N ASP A 190 1.33 -18.19 -2.75
CA ASP A 190 2.48 -18.77 -2.07
C ASP A 190 3.74 -18.70 -2.94
N THR A 191 4.60 -17.72 -2.64
CA THR A 191 5.92 -17.57 -3.25
C THR A 191 6.91 -16.95 -2.28
N LYS A 192 8.19 -17.22 -2.52
CA LYS A 192 9.31 -16.61 -1.79
C LYS A 192 9.35 -15.08 -1.86
N ARG A 193 8.64 -14.46 -2.81
CA ARG A 193 8.53 -13.00 -2.95
C ARG A 193 7.63 -12.38 -1.87
N HIS A 194 6.70 -13.16 -1.31
CA HIS A 194 5.63 -12.64 -0.47
C HIS A 194 5.84 -12.86 1.03
N THR A 195 6.93 -12.31 1.57
CA THR A 195 7.31 -12.51 2.98
C THR A 195 7.25 -11.25 3.86
N VAL A 196 7.09 -10.06 3.27
CA VAL A 196 7.21 -8.76 3.96
C VAL A 196 6.14 -7.76 3.55
N GLN A 197 4.99 -8.23 3.05
CA GLN A 197 3.94 -7.37 2.52
C GLN A 197 3.08 -6.75 3.62
N VAL A 198 2.86 -5.44 3.54
CA VAL A 198 2.03 -4.71 4.50
C VAL A 198 1.03 -3.79 3.79
N ASP A 199 -0.15 -3.62 4.38
CA ASP A 199 -1.08 -2.57 3.94
C ASP A 199 -0.67 -1.24 4.58
N PHE A 200 -0.45 -0.21 3.76
CA PHE A 200 0.14 1.07 4.19
C PHE A 200 -0.57 1.68 5.42
N ILE A 201 -1.88 1.91 5.34
CA ILE A 201 -2.64 2.60 6.40
C ILE A 201 -2.68 1.77 7.68
N THR A 202 -3.03 0.48 7.57
CA THR A 202 -3.14 -0.43 8.71
C THR A 202 -1.83 -0.54 9.48
N TYR A 203 -0.71 -0.70 8.76
CA TYR A 203 0.60 -0.82 9.37
C TYR A 203 1.11 0.53 9.94
N CYS A 204 0.88 1.65 9.24
CA CYS A 204 1.21 2.97 9.79
C CYS A 204 0.41 3.27 11.06
N ASP A 205 -0.88 2.95 11.09
CA ASP A 205 -1.72 3.13 12.27
C ASP A 205 -1.24 2.29 13.45
N GLU A 206 -0.85 1.04 13.21
CA GLU A 206 -0.28 0.15 14.23
C GLU A 206 0.99 0.73 14.86
N LEU A 207 1.94 1.19 14.04
CA LEU A 207 3.15 1.84 14.55
C LEU A 207 2.84 3.16 15.26
N ALA A 208 1.94 3.97 14.68
CA ALA A 208 1.55 5.26 15.24
C ALA A 208 0.82 5.11 16.57
N GLU A 209 0.08 4.03 16.77
CA GLU A 209 -0.58 3.71 18.03
C GLU A 209 0.46 3.40 19.12
N MET A 210 1.47 2.58 18.82
CA MET A 210 2.59 2.33 19.74
C MET A 210 3.39 3.61 20.08
N ILE A 211 3.52 4.53 19.12
CA ILE A 211 4.17 5.83 19.34
C ILE A 211 3.29 6.80 20.14
N GLY A 212 1.96 6.65 20.07
CA GLY A 212 0.98 7.59 20.60
C GLY A 212 0.72 8.79 19.67
N CYS A 213 0.90 8.64 18.35
CA CYS A 213 0.66 9.68 17.34
C CYS A 213 -0.37 9.31 16.27
N LYS A 214 -1.10 8.20 16.43
CA LYS A 214 -2.21 7.83 15.56
C LYS A 214 -3.30 8.92 15.62
N PRO A 215 -3.80 9.42 14.49
CA PRO A 215 -4.82 10.46 14.50
C PRO A 215 -6.13 9.94 15.11
N ASN A 216 -6.58 10.60 16.19
CA ASN A 216 -7.86 10.32 16.81
C ASN A 216 -8.99 11.00 16.02
N LEU A 217 -9.63 10.24 15.12
CA LEU A 217 -10.67 10.76 14.23
C LEU A 217 -11.95 11.16 14.96
N THR A 218 -12.32 10.51 16.07
CA THR A 218 -13.53 10.88 16.84
C THR A 218 -13.33 12.23 17.51
N LYS A 219 -12.15 12.46 18.11
CA LYS A 219 -11.77 13.77 18.66
C LYS A 219 -11.76 14.84 17.56
N LEU A 220 -11.17 14.55 16.40
CA LEU A 220 -11.15 15.47 15.27
C LEU A 220 -12.56 15.77 14.75
N PHE A 221 -13.46 14.79 14.71
CA PHE A 221 -14.83 15.00 14.26
C PHE A 221 -15.57 16.02 15.14
N LEU A 222 -15.31 16.00 16.45
CA LEU A 222 -15.89 16.92 17.42
C LEU A 222 -15.21 18.31 17.41
N SER A 223 -13.90 18.38 17.17
CA SER A 223 -13.15 19.64 17.25
C SER A 223 -12.94 20.38 15.92
N ASP A 224 -12.83 19.63 14.82
CA ASP A 224 -12.45 20.11 13.48
C ASP A 224 -13.02 19.16 12.41
N LEU A 225 -14.33 19.22 12.22
CA LEU A 225 -15.07 18.37 11.29
C LEU A 225 -14.49 18.37 9.86
N PRO A 226 -14.12 19.53 9.25
CA PRO A 226 -13.51 19.53 7.91
C PRO A 226 -12.19 18.74 7.85
N LEU A 227 -11.33 18.87 8.86
CA LEU A 227 -10.09 18.10 8.91
C LEU A 227 -10.36 16.61 9.13
N ALA A 228 -11.33 16.26 9.97
CA ALA A 228 -11.72 14.87 10.20
C ALA A 228 -12.20 14.19 8.91
N LEU A 229 -13.08 14.86 8.15
CA LEU A 229 -13.57 14.37 6.87
C LEU A 229 -12.44 14.23 5.85
N LYS A 230 -11.50 15.19 5.79
CA LYS A 230 -10.31 15.09 4.93
C LYS A 230 -9.40 13.93 5.34
N CYS A 231 -9.23 13.66 6.63
CA CYS A 231 -8.42 12.53 7.09
C CYS A 231 -9.06 11.18 6.76
N PHE A 232 -10.40 11.10 6.83
CA PHE A 232 -11.13 9.85 6.61
C PHE A 232 -11.42 9.55 5.14
N PHE A 233 -12.02 10.49 4.42
CA PHE A 233 -12.43 10.34 3.02
C PHE A 233 -11.36 10.80 2.02
N GLY A 234 -10.46 11.70 2.43
CA GLY A 234 -9.35 12.14 1.60
C GLY A 234 -8.17 11.16 1.60
N PRO A 235 -7.11 11.49 0.84
CA PRO A 235 -5.89 10.69 0.82
C PRO A 235 -5.26 10.60 2.21
N CYS A 236 -4.85 9.40 2.61
CA CYS A 236 -4.10 9.17 3.83
C CYS A 236 -2.65 9.64 3.65
N THR A 237 -2.43 10.93 3.85
CA THR A 237 -1.12 11.55 3.67
C THR A 237 -0.27 11.43 4.96
N PRO A 238 1.06 11.28 4.83
CA PRO A 238 1.96 11.15 5.99
C PRO A 238 1.83 12.22 7.09
N PRO A 239 1.55 13.52 6.77
CA PRO A 239 1.36 14.53 7.81
C PRO A 239 0.23 14.22 8.80
N GLN A 240 -0.71 13.32 8.49
CA GLN A 240 -1.73 12.86 9.44
C GLN A 240 -1.10 12.28 10.73
N TYR A 241 0.05 11.61 10.63
CA TYR A 241 0.78 11.03 11.77
C TYR A 241 1.66 12.05 12.53
N ARG A 242 1.51 13.33 12.19
CA ARG A 242 2.12 14.49 12.85
C ARG A 242 1.07 15.49 13.35
N LEU A 243 -0.22 15.15 13.27
CA LEU A 243 -1.30 15.99 13.81
C LEU A 243 -1.31 16.03 15.34
N MET A 244 -0.91 14.94 15.99
CA MET A 244 -0.96 14.80 17.44
C MET A 244 0.13 13.85 17.95
N GLY A 245 0.31 13.81 19.27
CA GLY A 245 1.31 12.97 19.91
C GLY A 245 2.73 13.51 19.80
N PRO A 246 3.72 12.68 20.19
CA PRO A 246 5.13 13.08 20.21
C PRO A 246 5.66 13.45 18.82
N GLY A 247 6.27 14.63 18.72
CA GLY A 247 6.79 15.16 17.46
C GLY A 247 5.70 15.69 16.53
N SER A 248 4.56 16.14 17.06
CA SER A 248 3.56 16.85 16.26
C SER A 248 4.16 18.05 15.53
N TRP A 249 3.59 18.39 14.38
CA TRP A 249 4.07 19.47 13.53
C TRP A 249 2.94 20.46 13.25
N VAL A 250 3.17 21.73 13.58
CA VAL A 250 2.19 22.82 13.41
C VAL A 250 1.70 22.95 11.97
N GLY A 251 2.55 22.63 10.99
CA GLY A 251 2.21 22.66 9.56
C GLY A 251 1.38 21.46 9.06
N ALA A 252 1.14 20.44 9.89
CA ALA A 252 0.52 19.18 9.45
C ALA A 252 -0.88 19.38 8.86
N LYS A 253 -1.75 20.14 9.55
CA LYS A 253 -3.10 20.46 9.05
C LYS A 253 -3.03 21.14 7.68
N LYS A 254 -2.24 22.21 7.57
CA LYS A 254 -2.06 22.97 6.32
C LYS A 254 -1.52 22.09 5.18
N ALA A 255 -0.61 21.16 5.50
CA ALA A 255 -0.08 20.21 4.52
C ALA A 255 -1.15 19.24 4.00
N ILE A 256 -2.00 18.69 4.89
CA ILE A 256 -3.13 17.83 4.51
C ILE A 256 -4.10 18.60 3.62
N GLU A 257 -4.44 19.83 4.00
CA GLU A 257 -5.38 20.66 3.24
C GLU A 257 -4.86 21.02 1.85
N LYS A 258 -3.55 21.23 1.70
CA LYS A 258 -2.90 21.59 0.44
C LYS A 258 -2.52 20.40 -0.44
N ALA A 259 -2.57 19.17 0.07
CA ALA A 259 -2.05 17.98 -0.62
C ALA A 259 -2.59 17.85 -2.05
N HIS A 260 -3.90 17.99 -2.24
CA HIS A 260 -4.52 17.91 -3.56
C HIS A 260 -4.09 19.06 -4.49
N ASN A 261 -4.08 20.30 -3.97
CA ASN A 261 -3.72 21.48 -4.74
C ASN A 261 -2.26 21.46 -5.18
N ASN A 262 -1.35 20.95 -4.35
CA ASN A 262 0.07 20.84 -4.72
C ASN A 262 0.27 19.91 -5.94
N VAL A 263 -0.50 18.83 -6.02
CA VAL A 263 -0.45 17.89 -7.15
C VAL A 263 -1.04 18.49 -8.42
N ILE A 264 -2.17 19.20 -8.29
CA ILE A 264 -2.75 19.93 -9.42
C ILE A 264 -1.79 21.03 -9.88
N TYR A 265 -1.22 21.79 -8.96
CA TYR A 265 -0.32 22.90 -9.27
C TYR A 265 0.86 22.45 -10.14
N ALA A 266 1.47 21.31 -9.82
CA ALA A 266 2.57 20.75 -10.61
C ALA A 266 2.17 20.36 -12.04
N THR A 267 0.90 19.99 -12.28
CA THR A 267 0.42 19.53 -13.59
C THR A 267 -0.33 20.61 -14.38
N LYS A 268 -0.84 21.64 -13.70
CA LYS A 268 -1.60 22.74 -14.29
C LYS A 268 -0.64 23.84 -14.78
N THR A 269 0.03 23.56 -15.89
CA THR A 269 1.00 24.48 -16.52
C THR A 269 0.37 25.66 -17.26
N ARG A 270 -0.96 25.66 -17.43
CA ARG A 270 -1.71 26.72 -18.11
C ARG A 270 -3.08 26.91 -17.47
N ASP A 271 -3.48 28.17 -17.28
CA ASP A 271 -4.84 28.51 -16.89
C ASP A 271 -5.80 28.47 -18.08
N THR A 272 -6.92 27.78 -17.90
CA THR A 272 -8.02 27.76 -18.85
C THR A 272 -9.23 28.46 -18.22
N LYS A 273 -9.98 29.23 -19.02
CA LYS A 273 -11.27 29.76 -18.59
C LYS A 273 -12.19 28.56 -18.33
N GLN A 274 -12.44 28.26 -17.07
CA GLN A 274 -13.45 27.27 -16.71
C GLN A 274 -14.82 27.84 -17.12
N PRO A 275 -15.66 27.10 -17.86
CA PRO A 275 -17.06 27.48 -17.95
C PRO A 275 -17.58 27.60 -16.52
N SER A 276 -18.38 28.63 -16.23
CA SER A 276 -18.98 28.81 -14.90
C SER A 276 -19.69 27.52 -14.52
N SER A 277 -19.06 26.70 -13.66
CA SER A 277 -19.66 25.46 -13.21
C SER A 277 -20.96 25.86 -12.51
N SER A 278 -22.10 25.40 -13.01
CA SER A 278 -23.37 25.61 -12.33
C SER A 278 -23.31 24.85 -11.00
N SER A 279 -22.91 25.56 -9.95
CA SER A 279 -22.96 25.14 -8.56
C SER A 279 -24.34 24.52 -8.22
N ALA A 280 -25.39 24.94 -8.92
CA ALA A 280 -26.72 24.38 -8.90
C ALA A 280 -26.78 22.85 -9.15
N ILE A 281 -26.05 22.29 -10.12
CA ILE A 281 -26.13 20.85 -10.44
C ILE A 281 -25.50 20.00 -9.33
N THR A 282 -24.39 20.47 -8.75
CA THR A 282 -23.70 19.76 -7.66
C THR A 282 -24.50 19.86 -6.37
N VAL A 283 -25.08 21.02 -6.07
CA VAL A 283 -25.98 21.22 -4.93
C VAL A 283 -27.25 20.38 -5.08
N ALA A 284 -27.86 20.35 -6.26
CA ALA A 284 -29.07 19.54 -6.52
C ALA A 284 -28.81 18.03 -6.33
N MET A 285 -27.66 17.51 -6.79
CA MET A 285 -27.31 16.11 -6.56
C MET A 285 -27.08 15.80 -5.07
N ILE A 286 -26.41 16.70 -4.33
CA ILE A 286 -26.21 16.52 -2.89
C ILE A 286 -27.56 16.55 -2.15
N VAL A 287 -28.45 17.49 -2.49
CA VAL A 287 -29.80 17.57 -1.92
C VAL A 287 -30.61 16.31 -2.23
N ALA A 288 -30.54 15.80 -3.47
CA ALA A 288 -31.23 14.58 -3.85
C ALA A 288 -30.73 13.35 -3.06
N ILE A 289 -29.42 13.24 -2.82
CA ILE A 289 -28.84 12.15 -2.02
C ILE A 289 -29.27 12.26 -0.55
N ILE A 290 -29.29 13.48 0.02
CA ILE A 290 -29.75 13.70 1.39
C ILE A 290 -31.24 13.36 1.54
N LEU A 291 -32.08 13.79 0.58
CA LEU A 291 -33.50 13.47 0.57
C LEU A 291 -33.73 11.96 0.44
N ALA A 292 -32.99 11.27 -0.42
CA ALA A 292 -33.07 9.81 -0.55
C ALA A 292 -32.69 9.10 0.76
N MET A 293 -31.65 9.56 1.45
CA MET A 293 -31.24 9.04 2.76
C MET A 293 -32.30 9.27 3.85
N ILE A 294 -32.93 10.46 3.88
CA ILE A 294 -34.02 10.76 4.81
C ILE A 294 -35.23 9.87 4.54
N VAL A 295 -35.64 9.72 3.27
CA VAL A 295 -36.76 8.85 2.88
C VAL A 295 -36.49 7.40 3.28
N ILE A 296 -35.29 6.88 3.04
CA ILE A 296 -34.90 5.52 3.47
C ILE A 296 -34.96 5.40 5.01
N THR A 297 -34.52 6.42 5.75
CA THR A 297 -34.55 6.40 7.22
C THR A 297 -35.97 6.49 7.77
N CYS A 298 -36.87 7.21 7.09
CA CYS A 298 -38.29 7.30 7.42
C CYS A 298 -39.10 6.05 7.00
N LEU A 299 -38.61 5.25 6.07
CA LEU A 299 -39.26 4.00 5.64
C LEU A 299 -38.81 2.77 6.43
N VAL A 300 -37.71 2.88 7.19
CA VAL A 300 -37.13 1.81 8.01
C VAL A 300 -37.51 1.94 9.49
N ASN A 301 -38.09 3.08 9.88
CA ASN A 301 -38.77 3.27 11.18
C ASN A 301 -40.29 3.21 10.99
#